data_AF-A0A496A6M7-F1
#
_entry.id   AF-A0A496A6M7-F1
#
_cell.length_a   1.000
_cell.length_b   1.000
_cell.length_c   1.000
_cell.angle_alpha   90.00
_cell.angle_beta   90.00
_cell.angle_gamma   90.00
#
_symmetry.space_group_name_H-M   'P 1'
#
loop_
_entity.id
_entity.type
_entity.pdbx_description
1 polymer ?
#
loop_
_entity_poly.entity_id
_entity_poly.type
_entity_poly.pdbx_seq_one_letter_code
_entity_poly.pdbx_strand_id
1 'polypeptide(L)'
;MNLHTWCQEDIPGSWEPVLEHLKQFETLTRHINKAKKEQTVLTETLKTFYIHHNALLADTRARLQSRQTHCDRETLDNAFVEAVWLSLEHYPALVHHPEIENLDTAGSKIFTRFIPDAPATAGKREALKTQLRQAFDLDSETLNRLAQQLSRRTRPLRYRHQIMRSLETRFNLISDNPQIDVDTLRLFQSLYPDAPFETGEVKLIKTASALYFCLPTEGRDETGEAQKKSQPPQVSYYEKFLRKIWEVEPFAHFPVFGTFDAEYLDLTLRQQIANDTKLSLELVTSTLTRMIGVLPLAELDKYLIHDTWGHQWQESLLDFEESYTELTLFKRPLSLTETASVLGKQTSFAETFVETETGAIQLNSTKLQQFIDAELYERAIITFTPILAEMLADVVEYKFLELHPEQAHLLPSSSLLKTFPSKLDLTLADLRNCFSHASEVFQDWITSEPTQHQLHKEICEKMGFRTPPTDATEAAKHKELSQVLNTAVELCKTRLGAFYQPEWDWRKTEDGCLQLNAFSLAALNFLRIHTALIETYRDLSEIEAPYGFKDILVLAIGTFFERKPQQNIWQLDSFLTDAFLPRWKRLAAPTVESEVCSRE
;
A
#
# COMPACT_ATOMS: atom_id res chain seq x y z
N MET A 1 18.66 28.62 -0.37
CA MET A 1 18.78 27.17 -0.10
C MET A 1 17.52 26.51 -0.62
N ASN A 2 17.58 25.79 -1.73
CA ASN A 2 16.43 25.01 -2.21
C ASN A 2 16.19 23.87 -1.21
N LEU A 3 14.98 23.81 -0.66
CA LEU A 3 14.57 22.71 0.19
C LEU A 3 14.55 21.43 -0.67
N HIS A 4 15.24 20.40 -0.18
CA HIS A 4 15.38 19.09 -0.81
C HIS A 4 14.05 18.35 -0.76
N THR A 5 13.09 18.70 -1.62
CA THR A 5 11.81 17.99 -1.70
C THR A 5 11.97 16.83 -2.66
N TRP A 6 11.99 17.11 -3.96
CA TRP A 6 12.30 16.12 -4.99
C TRP A 6 13.80 16.05 -5.14
N CYS A 7 14.39 14.87 -4.94
CA CYS A 7 15.81 14.64 -5.19
C CYS A 7 16.16 15.18 -6.59
N GLN A 8 16.72 16.39 -6.65
CA GLN A 8 17.34 16.96 -7.85
C GLN A 8 18.65 16.22 -8.05
N GLU A 9 18.55 14.92 -8.30
CA GLU A 9 19.66 14.23 -8.92
C GLU A 9 19.80 14.80 -10.32
N ASP A 10 21.02 15.19 -10.64
CA ASP A 10 21.40 15.48 -12.01
C ASP A 10 21.31 14.18 -12.80
N ILE A 11 20.11 13.85 -13.28
CA ILE A 11 19.86 12.63 -14.05
C ILE A 11 20.63 12.77 -15.35
N PRO A 12 21.63 11.93 -15.64
CA PRO A 12 22.41 12.08 -16.85
C PRO A 12 21.53 12.01 -18.11
N GLY A 13 21.84 12.81 -19.13
CA GLY A 13 21.13 12.78 -20.43
C GLY A 13 21.06 11.40 -21.09
N SER A 14 21.91 10.45 -20.68
CA SER A 14 21.86 9.05 -21.11
C SER A 14 20.61 8.29 -20.67
N TRP A 15 19.78 8.84 -19.76
CA TRP A 15 18.49 8.29 -19.35
C TRP A 15 17.32 8.70 -20.24
N GLU A 16 17.51 9.67 -21.14
CA GLU A 16 16.44 10.15 -22.04
C GLU A 16 15.84 9.03 -22.89
N PRO A 17 16.63 8.11 -23.51
CA PRO A 17 16.07 6.97 -24.23
C PRO A 17 15.22 6.04 -23.35
N VAL A 18 15.59 5.89 -22.07
CA VAL A 18 14.84 5.04 -21.12
C VAL A 18 13.48 5.66 -20.82
N LEU A 19 13.42 6.98 -20.61
CA LEU A 19 12.16 7.70 -20.40
C LEU A 19 11.23 7.60 -21.61
N GLU A 20 11.77 7.75 -22.83
CA GLU A 20 11.00 7.58 -24.06
C GLU A 20 10.45 6.14 -24.19
N HIS A 21 11.27 5.13 -23.91
CA HIS A 21 10.81 3.74 -23.92
C HIS A 21 9.76 3.48 -22.83
N LEU A 22 9.86 4.10 -21.65
CA LEU A 22 8.92 3.92 -20.56
C LEU A 22 7.55 4.55 -20.89
N LYS A 23 7.57 5.74 -21.50
CA LYS A 23 6.37 6.40 -22.05
C LYS A 23 5.70 5.56 -23.15
N GLN A 24 6.49 4.96 -24.03
CA GLN A 24 5.97 4.05 -25.07
C GLN A 24 5.38 2.77 -24.46
N PHE A 25 6.03 2.18 -23.46
CA PHE A 25 5.54 1.01 -22.73
C PHE A 25 4.17 1.27 -22.08
N GLU A 26 4.00 2.41 -21.44
CA GLU A 26 2.72 2.81 -20.87
C GLU A 26 1.63 3.02 -21.94
N THR A 27 2.00 3.61 -23.08
CA THR A 27 1.08 3.81 -24.22
C THR A 27 0.62 2.47 -24.79
N LEU A 28 1.55 1.52 -24.96
CA LEU A 28 1.25 0.15 -25.39
C LEU A 28 0.32 -0.56 -24.39
N THR A 29 0.57 -0.41 -23.10
CA THR A 29 -0.29 -0.95 -22.03
C THR A 29 -1.73 -0.47 -22.17
N ARG A 30 -1.92 0.85 -22.31
CA ARG A 30 -3.25 1.46 -22.50
C ARG A 30 -3.94 0.94 -23.76
N HIS A 31 -3.21 0.80 -24.86
CA HIS A 31 -3.74 0.26 -26.12
C HIS A 31 -4.19 -1.20 -25.96
N ILE A 32 -3.36 -2.04 -25.34
CA ILE A 32 -3.68 -3.46 -25.10
C ILE A 32 -4.91 -3.59 -24.19
N ASN A 33 -4.97 -2.82 -23.11
CA ASN A 33 -6.11 -2.86 -22.19
C ASN A 33 -7.41 -2.39 -22.85
N LYS A 34 -7.34 -1.39 -23.73
CA LYS A 34 -8.49 -0.98 -24.55
C LYS A 34 -8.92 -2.11 -25.50
N ALA A 35 -7.99 -2.72 -26.23
CA ALA A 35 -8.29 -3.79 -27.17
C ALA A 35 -8.81 -5.08 -26.48
N LYS A 36 -8.37 -5.38 -25.25
CA LYS A 36 -8.92 -6.46 -24.42
C LYS A 36 -10.40 -6.22 -24.10
N LYS A 37 -10.77 -4.98 -23.74
CA LYS A 37 -12.18 -4.60 -23.53
C LYS A 37 -13.01 -4.72 -24.80
N GLU A 38 -12.40 -4.46 -25.95
CA GLU A 38 -13.00 -4.59 -27.28
C GLU A 38 -12.91 -6.02 -27.86
N GLN A 39 -12.43 -7.01 -27.10
CA GLN A 39 -12.29 -8.43 -27.49
C GLN A 39 -11.52 -8.64 -28.82
N THR A 40 -10.53 -7.81 -29.10
CA THR A 40 -9.73 -7.88 -30.34
C THR A 40 -8.50 -8.81 -30.18
N VAL A 41 -8.05 -9.43 -31.27
CA VAL A 41 -6.84 -10.28 -31.30
C VAL A 41 -5.58 -9.43 -31.07
N LEU A 42 -4.77 -9.81 -30.08
CA LEU A 42 -3.68 -8.97 -29.54
C LEU A 42 -2.26 -9.56 -29.67
N THR A 43 -2.09 -10.70 -30.36
CA THR A 43 -0.85 -11.48 -30.29
C THR A 43 0.41 -10.69 -30.65
N GLU A 44 0.40 -9.93 -31.75
CA GLU A 44 1.57 -9.15 -32.17
C GLU A 44 1.85 -7.95 -31.25
N THR A 45 0.79 -7.28 -30.78
CA THR A 45 0.91 -6.16 -29.84
C THR A 45 1.45 -6.62 -28.48
N LEU A 46 1.00 -7.78 -27.99
CA LEU A 46 1.53 -8.39 -26.76
C LEU A 46 3.01 -8.77 -26.90
N LYS A 47 3.39 -9.37 -28.05
CA LYS A 47 4.80 -9.66 -28.33
C LYS A 47 5.65 -8.39 -28.34
N THR A 48 5.17 -7.34 -29.00
CA THR A 48 5.81 -6.02 -29.00
C THR A 48 5.96 -5.47 -27.58
N PHE A 49 4.92 -5.56 -26.75
CA PHE A 49 4.95 -5.15 -25.34
C PHE A 49 6.07 -5.84 -24.55
N TYR A 50 6.21 -7.16 -24.64
CA TYR A 50 7.30 -7.88 -23.94
C TYR A 50 8.69 -7.56 -24.49
N ILE A 51 8.83 -7.28 -25.79
CA ILE A 51 10.10 -6.82 -26.36
C ILE A 51 10.50 -5.47 -25.75
N HIS A 52 9.57 -4.52 -25.68
CA HIS A 52 9.79 -3.21 -25.06
C HIS A 52 10.12 -3.32 -23.57
N HIS A 53 9.38 -4.16 -22.83
CA HIS A 53 9.64 -4.41 -21.42
C HIS A 53 11.05 -4.96 -21.17
N ASN A 54 11.47 -5.98 -21.91
CA ASN A 54 12.81 -6.55 -21.76
C ASN A 54 13.91 -5.57 -22.15
N ALA A 55 13.70 -4.75 -23.18
CA ALA A 55 14.63 -3.68 -23.55
C ALA A 55 14.76 -2.63 -22.43
N LEU A 56 13.64 -2.22 -21.82
CA LEU A 56 13.63 -1.32 -20.67
C LEU A 56 14.43 -1.87 -19.48
N LEU A 57 14.24 -3.15 -19.15
CA LEU A 57 15.01 -3.81 -18.09
C LEU A 57 16.50 -3.80 -18.40
N ALA A 58 16.90 -4.17 -19.62
CA ALA A 58 18.30 -4.19 -20.02
C ALA A 58 18.95 -2.80 -19.98
N ASP A 59 18.27 -1.78 -20.51
CA ASP A 59 18.76 -0.41 -20.52
C ASP A 59 18.88 0.17 -19.10
N THR A 60 17.90 -0.14 -18.24
CA THR A 60 17.89 0.31 -16.83
C THR A 60 19.02 -0.38 -16.06
N ARG A 61 19.17 -1.70 -16.18
CA ARG A 61 20.26 -2.48 -15.58
C ARG A 61 21.63 -1.89 -15.86
N ALA A 62 21.89 -1.57 -17.13
CA ALA A 62 23.17 -1.03 -17.56
C ALA A 62 23.52 0.31 -16.88
N ARG A 63 22.53 1.00 -16.31
CA ARG A 63 22.66 2.31 -15.65
C ARG A 63 22.54 2.24 -14.12
N LEU A 64 21.94 1.18 -13.56
CA LEU A 64 21.81 0.97 -12.11
C LEU A 64 23.16 0.85 -11.39
N GLN A 65 24.19 0.32 -12.07
CA GLN A 65 25.52 0.02 -11.49
C GLN A 65 26.32 1.22 -10.94
N SER A 66 25.75 2.44 -10.97
CA SER A 66 26.46 3.68 -10.67
C SER A 66 26.13 4.33 -9.32
N ARG A 67 25.16 3.80 -8.55
CA ARG A 67 24.66 4.50 -7.35
C ARG A 67 24.85 3.69 -6.07
N GLN A 68 25.88 4.03 -5.31
CA GLN A 68 26.05 3.53 -3.95
C GLN A 68 24.89 4.00 -3.07
N THR A 69 24.33 3.09 -2.26
CA THR A 69 23.41 3.44 -1.19
C THR A 69 24.06 4.46 -0.23
N HIS A 70 23.31 5.51 0.13
CA HIS A 70 23.76 6.52 1.08
C HIS A 70 23.49 6.13 2.54
N CYS A 71 22.90 4.97 2.77
CA CYS A 71 22.68 4.44 4.11
C CYS A 71 23.98 3.82 4.65
N ASP A 72 24.24 4.04 5.94
CA ASP A 72 25.31 3.33 6.62
C ASP A 72 25.02 1.83 6.69
N ARG A 73 26.09 1.04 6.81
CA ARG A 73 26.01 -0.42 6.83
C ARG A 73 25.13 -0.95 7.97
N GLU A 74 25.15 -0.29 9.13
CA GLU A 74 24.39 -0.71 10.31
C GLU A 74 22.89 -0.58 10.07
N THR A 75 22.42 0.51 9.46
CA THR A 75 21.02 0.72 9.07
C THR A 75 20.54 -0.39 8.13
N LEU A 76 21.36 -0.73 7.13
CA LEU A 76 21.06 -1.78 6.15
C LEU A 76 21.08 -3.19 6.78
N ASP A 77 22.06 -3.48 7.64
CA ASP A 77 22.15 -4.73 8.40
C ASP A 77 20.93 -4.88 9.32
N ASN A 78 20.54 -3.82 10.03
CA ASN A 78 19.40 -3.82 10.93
C ASN A 78 18.08 -4.07 10.18
N ALA A 79 17.86 -3.45 9.02
CA ALA A 79 16.65 -3.68 8.22
C ALA A 79 16.54 -5.15 7.76
N PHE A 80 17.66 -5.74 7.33
CA PHE A 80 17.70 -7.15 6.93
C PHE A 80 17.50 -8.11 8.11
N VAL A 81 18.22 -7.91 9.22
CA VAL A 81 18.11 -8.74 10.43
C VAL A 81 16.69 -8.72 10.99
N GLU A 82 16.07 -7.54 11.02
CA GLU A 82 14.70 -7.36 11.47
C GLU A 82 13.70 -8.13 10.58
N ALA A 83 13.86 -8.07 9.26
CA ALA A 83 13.03 -8.80 8.32
C ALA A 83 13.16 -10.32 8.45
N VAL A 84 14.38 -10.85 8.63
CA VAL A 84 14.60 -12.28 8.91
C VAL A 84 13.91 -12.67 10.22
N TRP A 85 14.04 -11.85 11.26
CA TRP A 85 13.41 -12.13 12.56
C TRP A 85 11.88 -12.12 12.48
N LEU A 86 11.30 -11.14 11.77
CA LEU A 86 9.86 -11.08 11.49
C LEU A 86 9.39 -12.34 10.74
N SER A 87 10.13 -12.75 9.70
CA SER A 87 9.84 -13.95 8.90
C SER A 87 9.86 -15.22 9.75
N LEU A 88 10.72 -15.32 10.76
CA LEU A 88 10.84 -16.50 11.61
C LEU A 88 9.78 -16.58 12.71
N GLU A 89 9.51 -15.45 13.37
CA GLU A 89 8.70 -15.41 14.60
C GLU A 89 7.24 -15.08 14.36
N HIS A 90 6.95 -14.21 13.40
CA HIS A 90 5.64 -13.56 13.31
C HIS A 90 4.91 -13.88 12.00
N TYR A 91 5.60 -13.87 10.86
CA TYR A 91 4.99 -14.21 9.57
C TYR A 91 4.34 -15.61 9.55
N PRO A 92 4.93 -16.67 10.14
CA PRO A 92 4.29 -17.99 10.13
C PRO A 92 3.03 -18.00 10.96
N ALA A 93 2.98 -17.24 12.06
CA ALA A 93 1.78 -17.13 12.89
C ALA A 93 0.66 -16.32 12.21
N LEU A 94 1.00 -15.41 11.28
CA LEU A 94 0.02 -14.73 10.44
C LEU A 94 -0.66 -15.69 9.45
N VAL A 95 0.12 -16.60 8.84
CA VAL A 95 -0.42 -17.57 7.87
C VAL A 95 -1.08 -18.77 8.56
N HIS A 96 -0.42 -19.33 9.57
CA HIS A 96 -0.84 -20.50 10.34
C HIS A 96 -0.52 -20.33 11.83
N HIS A 97 -1.53 -19.97 12.61
CA HIS A 97 -1.42 -19.88 14.05
C HIS A 97 -1.71 -21.25 14.71
N PRO A 98 -0.92 -21.72 15.68
CA PRO A 98 -1.07 -23.07 16.26
C PRO A 98 -2.41 -23.30 16.99
N GLU A 99 -3.03 -22.23 17.48
CA GLU A 99 -4.29 -22.26 18.24
C GLU A 99 -5.49 -21.69 17.47
N ILE A 100 -5.32 -21.33 16.19
CA ILE A 100 -6.42 -20.80 15.36
C ILE A 100 -6.38 -21.56 14.04
N GLU A 101 -7.41 -22.36 13.80
CA GLU A 101 -7.52 -23.15 12.58
C GLU A 101 -7.87 -22.25 11.39
N ASN A 102 -7.24 -22.43 10.22
CA ASN A 102 -7.73 -21.80 8.99
C ASN A 102 -8.96 -22.56 8.49
N LEU A 103 -10.06 -21.85 8.20
CA LEU A 103 -11.32 -22.44 7.75
C LEU A 103 -11.65 -21.97 6.34
N ASP A 104 -12.09 -22.90 5.49
CA ASP A 104 -12.59 -22.62 4.15
C ASP A 104 -13.93 -23.34 3.94
N THR A 105 -15.01 -22.57 3.96
CA THR A 105 -16.36 -23.08 3.60
C THR A 105 -16.77 -22.70 2.17
N ALA A 106 -15.92 -21.95 1.47
CA ALA A 106 -16.15 -21.49 0.10
C ALA A 106 -15.64 -22.48 -0.97
N GLY A 107 -14.73 -23.38 -0.58
CA GLY A 107 -14.13 -24.37 -1.47
C GLY A 107 -13.05 -23.76 -2.36
N SER A 108 -12.22 -22.86 -1.81
CA SER A 108 -11.08 -22.30 -2.53
C SER A 108 -10.12 -23.42 -2.95
N LYS A 109 -9.58 -23.28 -4.16
CA LYS A 109 -8.62 -24.25 -4.69
C LYS A 109 -7.18 -23.96 -4.28
N ILE A 110 -6.92 -22.75 -3.81
CA ILE A 110 -5.56 -22.21 -3.60
C ILE A 110 -5.30 -21.79 -2.15
N PHE A 111 -6.34 -21.51 -1.36
CA PHE A 111 -6.21 -20.94 -0.02
C PHE A 111 -5.22 -21.68 0.88
N THR A 112 -5.38 -22.99 1.02
CA THR A 112 -4.57 -23.84 1.90
C THR A 112 -3.21 -24.23 1.31
N ARG A 113 -2.88 -23.74 0.11
CA ARG A 113 -1.64 -24.10 -0.60
C ARG A 113 -0.52 -23.07 -0.44
N PHE A 114 -0.84 -21.92 0.15
CA PHE A 114 0.16 -20.92 0.48
C PHE A 114 1.03 -21.40 1.64
N ILE A 115 2.35 -21.32 1.50
CA ILE A 115 3.31 -21.81 2.50
C ILE A 115 4.34 -20.70 2.80
N PRO A 116 4.56 -20.35 4.07
CA PRO A 116 5.65 -19.46 4.47
C PRO A 116 7.03 -20.06 4.15
N ASP A 117 8.01 -19.22 3.82
CA ASP A 117 9.40 -19.63 3.60
C ASP A 117 10.10 -20.05 4.89
N ALA A 118 9.57 -19.61 6.03
CA ALA A 118 10.12 -19.92 7.34
C ALA A 118 10.16 -21.44 7.58
N PRO A 119 11.20 -21.97 8.24
CA PRO A 119 11.28 -23.39 8.55
C PRO A 119 10.08 -23.87 9.37
N ALA A 120 9.47 -24.99 8.96
CA ALA A 120 8.28 -25.52 9.61
C ALA A 120 8.49 -25.95 11.07
N THR A 121 9.72 -26.33 11.47
CA THR A 121 10.00 -26.81 12.84
C THR A 121 10.70 -25.75 13.68
N ALA A 122 10.33 -25.66 14.96
CA ALA A 122 10.96 -24.74 15.91
C ALA A 122 12.49 -24.89 15.96
N GLY A 123 13.01 -26.13 15.96
CA GLY A 123 14.45 -26.38 15.97
C GLY A 123 15.20 -25.80 14.76
N LYS A 124 14.63 -25.89 13.55
CA LYS A 124 15.23 -25.27 12.35
C LYS A 124 15.16 -23.74 12.40
N ARG A 125 14.09 -23.18 12.96
CA ARG A 125 13.97 -21.72 13.18
C ARG A 125 15.03 -21.21 14.15
N GLU A 126 15.24 -21.90 15.27
CA GLU A 126 16.31 -21.56 16.23
C GLU A 126 17.72 -21.71 15.63
N ALA A 127 17.93 -22.71 14.76
CA ALA A 127 19.18 -22.84 14.02
C ALA A 127 19.42 -21.63 13.10
N LEU A 128 18.39 -21.18 12.35
CA LEU A 128 18.52 -19.99 11.50
C LEU A 128 18.71 -18.70 12.32
N LYS A 129 18.07 -18.56 13.49
CA LYS A 129 18.36 -17.44 14.41
C LYS A 129 19.82 -17.45 14.89
N THR A 130 20.35 -18.62 15.20
CA THR A 130 21.75 -18.78 15.61
C THR A 130 22.70 -18.41 14.46
N GLN A 131 22.39 -18.85 13.25
CA GLN A 131 23.14 -18.49 12.04
C GLN A 131 23.06 -16.98 11.77
N LEU A 132 21.88 -16.36 11.90
CA LEU A 132 21.71 -14.90 11.79
C LEU A 132 22.57 -14.16 12.83
N ARG A 133 22.58 -14.64 14.08
CA ARG A 133 23.40 -14.07 15.16
C ARG A 133 24.88 -14.09 14.81
N GLN A 134 25.39 -15.23 14.37
CA GLN A 134 26.79 -15.39 13.96
C GLN A 134 27.12 -14.56 12.71
N ALA A 135 26.22 -14.60 11.72
CA ALA A 135 26.38 -13.91 10.46
C ALA A 135 26.28 -12.39 10.59
N PHE A 136 25.84 -11.81 11.70
CA PHE A 136 25.77 -10.35 11.87
C PHE A 136 26.40 -9.87 13.18
N ASP A 137 27.18 -10.74 13.84
CA ASP A 137 27.89 -10.43 15.08
C ASP A 137 26.96 -9.84 16.17
N LEU A 138 25.72 -10.34 16.23
CA LEU A 138 24.69 -9.80 17.13
C LEU A 138 24.88 -10.34 18.54
N ASP A 139 25.07 -9.45 19.51
CA ASP A 139 25.10 -9.85 20.91
C ASP A 139 23.68 -10.13 21.46
N SER A 140 23.63 -10.72 22.66
CA SER A 140 22.36 -11.08 23.29
C SER A 140 21.53 -9.84 23.66
N GLU A 141 22.17 -8.71 23.95
CA GLU A 141 21.46 -7.48 24.29
C GLU A 141 20.74 -6.90 23.07
N THR A 142 21.41 -6.87 21.93
CA THR A 142 20.90 -6.42 20.63
C THR A 142 19.72 -7.28 20.20
N LEU A 143 19.83 -8.61 20.31
CA LEU A 143 18.72 -9.52 20.01
C LEU A 143 17.54 -9.31 20.95
N ASN A 144 17.78 -9.15 22.25
CA ASN A 144 16.71 -8.89 23.22
C ASN A 144 16.00 -7.56 22.91
N ARG A 145 16.75 -6.52 22.53
CA ARG A 145 16.21 -5.22 22.13
C ARG A 145 15.38 -5.33 20.85
N LEU A 146 15.88 -6.04 19.85
CA LEU A 146 15.16 -6.32 18.61
C LEU A 146 13.86 -7.08 18.88
N ALA A 147 13.91 -8.16 19.66
CA ALA A 147 12.72 -8.94 20.01
C ALA A 147 11.68 -8.10 20.77
N GLN A 148 12.11 -7.22 21.67
CA GLN A 148 11.21 -6.29 22.37
C GLN A 148 10.59 -5.26 21.42
N GLN A 149 11.38 -4.68 20.51
CA GLN A 149 10.89 -3.75 19.49
C GLN A 149 9.86 -4.43 18.58
N LEU A 150 10.21 -5.59 18.04
CA LEU A 150 9.33 -6.35 17.16
C LEU A 150 8.06 -6.83 17.86
N SER A 151 8.14 -7.21 19.14
CA SER A 151 6.94 -7.51 19.93
C SER A 151 6.01 -6.29 20.02
N ARG A 152 6.54 -5.07 20.15
CA ARG A 152 5.72 -3.85 20.16
C ARG A 152 5.10 -3.57 18.80
N ARG A 153 5.88 -3.64 17.72
CA ARG A 153 5.40 -3.42 16.35
C ARG A 153 4.32 -4.43 15.96
N THR A 154 4.52 -5.71 16.25
CA THR A 154 3.58 -6.80 15.93
C THR A 154 2.39 -6.93 16.90
N ARG A 155 2.10 -5.88 17.69
CA ARG A 155 0.89 -5.83 18.53
C ARG A 155 -0.41 -5.99 17.74
N PRO A 156 -0.60 -5.35 16.56
CA PRO A 156 -1.81 -5.53 15.77
C PRO A 156 -2.11 -7.00 15.46
N LEU A 157 -1.11 -7.79 15.07
CA LEU A 157 -1.27 -9.23 14.85
C LEU A 157 -1.78 -9.96 16.09
N ARG A 158 -1.24 -9.63 17.28
CA ARG A 158 -1.69 -10.25 18.54
C ARG A 158 -3.12 -9.89 18.89
N TYR A 159 -3.53 -8.64 18.65
CA TYR A 159 -4.91 -8.21 18.85
C TYR A 159 -5.86 -8.97 17.92
N ARG A 160 -5.49 -9.13 16.64
CA ARG A 160 -6.24 -9.94 15.67
C ARG A 160 -6.39 -11.38 16.15
N HIS A 161 -5.32 -12.02 16.64
CA HIS A 161 -5.41 -13.38 17.18
C HIS A 161 -6.36 -13.48 18.39
N GLN A 162 -6.34 -12.50 19.30
CA GLN A 162 -7.23 -12.47 20.46
C GLN A 162 -8.69 -12.33 20.03
N ILE A 163 -8.98 -11.39 19.13
CA ILE A 163 -10.32 -11.16 18.60
C ILE A 163 -10.80 -12.38 17.80
N MET A 164 -9.94 -12.97 16.97
CA MET A 164 -10.27 -14.16 16.19
C MET A 164 -10.67 -15.34 17.08
N ARG A 165 -9.93 -15.61 18.17
CA ARG A 165 -10.31 -16.65 19.14
C ARG A 165 -11.65 -16.37 19.82
N SER A 166 -11.90 -15.10 20.15
CA SER A 166 -13.19 -14.67 20.71
C SER A 166 -14.33 -14.95 19.73
N LEU A 167 -14.15 -14.63 18.44
CA LEU A 167 -15.14 -14.89 17.40
C LEU A 167 -15.31 -16.39 17.14
N GLU A 168 -14.22 -17.14 17.03
CA GLU A 168 -14.24 -18.59 16.85
C GLU A 168 -14.99 -19.30 17.98
N THR A 169 -14.73 -18.91 19.23
CA THR A 169 -15.42 -19.49 20.39
C THR A 169 -16.91 -19.15 20.41
N ARG A 170 -17.27 -17.90 20.13
CA ARG A 170 -18.66 -17.41 20.18
C ARG A 170 -19.53 -17.99 19.08
N PHE A 171 -18.96 -18.14 17.89
CA PHE A 171 -19.66 -18.59 16.70
C PHE A 171 -19.29 -20.01 16.28
N ASN A 172 -18.51 -20.75 17.07
CA ASN A 172 -18.11 -22.14 16.80
C ASN A 172 -17.51 -22.34 15.38
N LEU A 173 -16.59 -21.46 14.98
CA LEU A 173 -16.04 -21.40 13.62
C LEU A 173 -14.90 -22.41 13.40
N ILE A 174 -15.13 -23.69 13.65
CA ILE A 174 -14.15 -24.78 13.49
C ILE A 174 -14.58 -25.73 12.37
N SER A 175 -13.63 -26.38 11.67
CA SER A 175 -13.94 -27.16 10.46
C SER A 175 -14.85 -28.37 10.71
N ASP A 176 -14.76 -28.98 11.89
CA ASP A 176 -15.57 -30.15 12.27
C ASP A 176 -16.99 -29.80 12.75
N ASN A 177 -17.39 -28.51 12.71
CA ASN A 177 -18.71 -28.08 13.15
C ASN A 177 -19.81 -28.46 12.12
N PRO A 178 -20.77 -29.36 12.46
CA PRO A 178 -21.83 -29.76 11.54
C PRO A 178 -22.87 -28.64 11.28
N GLN A 179 -22.81 -27.52 12.00
CA GLN A 179 -23.67 -26.35 11.83
C GLN A 179 -22.89 -25.14 11.28
N ILE A 180 -21.72 -25.36 10.65
CA ILE A 180 -20.83 -24.27 10.25
C ILE A 180 -21.49 -23.23 9.34
N ASP A 181 -22.36 -23.64 8.41
CA ASP A 181 -23.10 -22.71 7.55
C ASP A 181 -24.11 -21.85 8.34
N VAL A 182 -24.76 -22.42 9.37
CA VAL A 182 -25.70 -21.69 10.25
C VAL A 182 -24.93 -20.68 11.10
N ASP A 183 -23.81 -21.11 11.66
CA ASP A 183 -22.95 -20.31 12.51
C ASP A 183 -22.25 -19.18 11.75
N THR A 184 -21.82 -19.45 10.51
CA THR A 184 -21.29 -18.45 9.59
C THR A 184 -22.33 -17.38 9.28
N LEU A 185 -23.56 -17.78 8.93
CA LEU A 185 -24.65 -16.83 8.68
C LEU A 185 -24.98 -16.04 9.94
N ARG A 186 -25.02 -16.67 11.11
CA ARG A 186 -25.28 -16.00 12.39
C ARG A 186 -24.24 -14.93 12.70
N LEU A 187 -22.96 -15.23 12.47
CA LEU A 187 -21.91 -14.22 12.57
C LEU A 187 -22.14 -13.10 11.56
N PHE A 188 -22.35 -13.42 10.29
CA PHE A 188 -22.57 -12.43 9.24
C PHE A 188 -23.76 -11.51 9.54
N GLN A 189 -24.88 -12.05 10.01
CA GLN A 189 -26.05 -11.27 10.43
C GLN A 189 -25.81 -10.45 11.70
N SER A 190 -24.91 -10.89 12.58
CA SER A 190 -24.49 -10.06 13.72
C SER A 190 -23.65 -8.85 13.27
N LEU A 191 -22.95 -8.99 12.14
CA LEU A 191 -22.17 -7.91 11.52
C LEU A 191 -23.03 -7.02 10.60
N TYR A 192 -23.99 -7.62 9.91
CA TYR A 192 -24.90 -7.01 8.96
C TYR A 192 -26.35 -7.44 9.27
N PRO A 193 -27.04 -6.78 10.22
CA PRO A 193 -28.37 -7.19 10.67
C PRO A 193 -29.44 -7.27 9.58
N ASP A 194 -29.28 -6.47 8.52
CA ASP A 194 -30.17 -6.38 7.37
C ASP A 194 -29.80 -7.38 6.25
N ALA A 195 -28.88 -8.33 6.50
CA ALA A 195 -28.42 -9.28 5.52
C ALA A 195 -29.55 -10.23 5.05
N PRO A 196 -29.88 -10.28 3.74
CA PRO A 196 -30.99 -11.07 3.22
C PRO A 196 -30.68 -12.55 2.98
N PHE A 197 -29.53 -13.05 3.43
CA PHE A 197 -29.05 -14.38 3.07
C PHE A 197 -29.66 -15.50 3.91
N GLU A 198 -29.80 -16.65 3.27
CA GLU A 198 -30.19 -17.93 3.87
C GLU A 198 -28.96 -18.76 4.24
N THR A 199 -29.18 -19.82 5.03
CA THR A 199 -28.09 -20.71 5.46
C THR A 199 -27.41 -21.35 4.26
N GLY A 200 -26.09 -21.26 4.22
CA GLY A 200 -25.26 -21.81 3.16
C GLY A 200 -25.02 -20.87 1.98
N GLU A 201 -25.72 -19.73 1.88
CA GLU A 201 -25.45 -18.71 0.84
C GLU A 201 -24.21 -17.86 1.21
N VAL A 202 -24.00 -17.55 2.49
CA VAL A 202 -22.79 -16.87 2.96
C VAL A 202 -21.70 -17.91 3.22
N LYS A 203 -20.60 -17.83 2.48
CA LYS A 203 -19.40 -18.63 2.74
C LYS A 203 -18.34 -17.82 3.50
N LEU A 204 -17.35 -18.51 4.05
CA LEU A 204 -16.33 -17.93 4.90
C LEU A 204 -14.95 -18.51 4.58
N ILE A 205 -13.99 -17.62 4.35
CA ILE A 205 -12.57 -17.89 4.51
C ILE A 205 -12.12 -17.25 5.82
N LYS A 206 -11.56 -18.03 6.73
CA LYS A 206 -10.98 -17.57 7.99
C LYS A 206 -9.50 -17.89 8.00
N THR A 207 -8.67 -16.88 8.22
CA THR A 207 -7.25 -17.03 8.54
C THR A 207 -7.04 -16.83 10.04
N ALA A 208 -5.80 -16.97 10.51
CA ALA A 208 -5.45 -16.58 11.88
C ALA A 208 -5.71 -15.09 12.17
N SER A 209 -5.65 -14.24 11.14
CA SER A 209 -5.62 -12.78 11.22
C SER A 209 -6.84 -12.08 10.61
N ALA A 210 -7.68 -12.75 9.81
CA ALA A 210 -8.80 -12.13 9.10
C ALA A 210 -9.96 -13.09 8.78
N LEU A 211 -11.12 -12.49 8.48
CA LEU A 211 -12.34 -13.14 8.02
C LEU A 211 -12.74 -12.54 6.67
N TYR A 212 -12.97 -13.36 5.67
CA TYR A 212 -13.56 -12.95 4.39
C TYR A 212 -14.88 -13.67 4.17
N PHE A 213 -15.96 -12.90 4.17
CA PHE A 213 -17.28 -13.42 3.82
C PHE A 213 -17.42 -13.45 2.30
N CYS A 214 -17.68 -14.62 1.74
CA CYS A 214 -17.80 -14.78 0.30
C CYS A 214 -19.27 -14.86 -0.07
N LEU A 215 -19.73 -13.89 -0.86
CA LEU A 215 -21.14 -13.73 -1.22
C LEU A 215 -21.38 -14.05 -2.71
N PRO A 216 -22.52 -14.66 -3.06
CA PRO A 216 -22.88 -14.84 -4.46
C PRO A 216 -23.17 -13.49 -5.12
N THR A 217 -22.41 -13.12 -6.15
CA THR A 217 -22.56 -11.84 -6.86
C THR A 217 -23.37 -11.94 -8.15
N GLU A 218 -23.55 -13.14 -8.67
CA GLU A 218 -24.48 -13.39 -9.76
C GLU A 218 -25.90 -13.37 -9.18
N GLY A 219 -26.83 -12.68 -9.86
CA GLY A 219 -28.25 -12.77 -9.50
C GLY A 219 -28.67 -14.23 -9.48
N ARG A 220 -29.59 -14.63 -8.57
CA ARG A 220 -30.13 -16.00 -8.54
C ARG A 220 -30.49 -16.40 -9.98
N ASP A 221 -29.68 -17.28 -10.58
CA ASP A 221 -29.91 -17.76 -11.92
C ASP A 221 -31.32 -18.31 -11.95
N GLU A 222 -32.11 -17.80 -12.89
CA GLU A 222 -33.53 -18.07 -13.07
C GLU A 222 -33.74 -19.51 -13.56
N THR A 223 -33.31 -20.49 -12.77
CA THR A 223 -33.60 -21.90 -12.95
C THR A 223 -35.06 -22.15 -12.56
N GLY A 224 -35.97 -21.60 -13.36
CA GLY A 224 -37.41 -21.77 -13.18
C GLY A 224 -38.26 -20.69 -13.83
N GLU A 225 -38.26 -20.58 -15.17
CA GLU A 225 -39.23 -19.77 -15.93
C GLU A 225 -40.71 -20.12 -15.64
N ALA A 226 -41.00 -21.17 -14.85
CA ALA A 226 -42.35 -21.60 -14.51
C ALA A 226 -42.97 -20.94 -13.24
N GLN A 227 -42.24 -20.15 -12.44
CA GLN A 227 -42.79 -19.59 -11.18
C GLN A 227 -42.88 -18.05 -11.10
N LYS A 228 -42.56 -17.34 -12.19
CA LYS A 228 -42.44 -15.87 -12.22
C LYS A 228 -43.74 -15.04 -12.20
N LYS A 229 -44.89 -15.59 -11.81
CA LYS A 229 -46.17 -14.84 -11.80
C LYS A 229 -46.69 -14.41 -10.42
N SER A 230 -45.95 -14.64 -9.33
CA SER A 230 -46.50 -14.37 -7.98
C SER A 230 -45.58 -13.69 -6.97
N GLN A 231 -44.35 -13.31 -7.30
CA GLN A 231 -43.44 -12.68 -6.33
C GLN A 231 -42.91 -11.31 -6.81
N PRO A 232 -43.40 -10.19 -6.26
CA PRO A 232 -42.62 -8.94 -6.14
C PRO A 232 -41.92 -8.93 -4.76
N PRO A 233 -40.98 -8.02 -4.40
CA PRO A 233 -39.84 -7.38 -5.05
C PRO A 233 -38.50 -7.81 -4.40
N GLN A 234 -38.35 -9.07 -3.96
CA GLN A 234 -37.18 -9.56 -3.18
C GLN A 234 -35.83 -9.36 -3.87
N VAL A 235 -35.77 -9.49 -5.20
CA VAL A 235 -34.56 -9.23 -6.02
C VAL A 235 -34.03 -7.81 -5.80
N SER A 236 -34.92 -6.83 -5.59
CA SER A 236 -34.52 -5.43 -5.38
C SER A 236 -33.88 -5.15 -4.02
N TYR A 237 -34.12 -5.99 -3.00
CA TYR A 237 -33.53 -5.81 -1.67
C TYR A 237 -32.14 -6.44 -1.61
N TYR A 238 -31.98 -7.63 -2.20
CA TYR A 238 -30.70 -8.31 -2.36
C TYR A 238 -29.68 -7.44 -3.10
N GLU A 239 -30.06 -6.90 -4.27
CA GLU A 239 -29.19 -6.02 -5.06
C GLU A 239 -28.84 -4.73 -4.32
N LYS A 240 -29.77 -4.16 -3.55
CA LYS A 240 -29.49 -2.98 -2.72
C LYS A 240 -28.49 -3.28 -1.62
N PHE A 241 -28.59 -4.44 -0.98
CA PHE A 241 -27.66 -4.86 0.05
C PHE A 241 -26.26 -5.08 -0.53
N LEU A 242 -26.15 -5.83 -1.62
CA LEU A 242 -24.86 -6.03 -2.31
C LEU A 242 -24.26 -4.69 -2.75
N ARG A 243 -25.07 -3.79 -3.33
CA ARG A 243 -24.58 -2.46 -3.71
C ARG A 243 -24.05 -1.68 -2.51
N LYS A 244 -24.74 -1.71 -1.36
CA LYS A 244 -24.26 -1.08 -0.11
C LYS A 244 -22.90 -1.62 0.31
N ILE A 245 -22.68 -2.94 0.22
CA ILE A 245 -21.40 -3.56 0.54
C ILE A 245 -20.31 -3.16 -0.47
N TRP A 246 -20.64 -3.11 -1.76
CA TRP A 246 -19.64 -2.87 -2.81
C TRP A 246 -19.34 -1.40 -3.09
N GLU A 247 -20.17 -0.46 -2.63
CA GLU A 247 -19.91 0.98 -2.65
C GLU A 247 -18.85 1.33 -1.59
N VAL A 248 -17.58 0.98 -1.86
CA VAL A 248 -16.43 1.26 -0.98
C VAL A 248 -15.93 2.68 -1.21
N GLU A 249 -15.69 3.43 -0.13
CA GLU A 249 -14.87 4.63 -0.21
C GLU A 249 -13.40 4.21 -0.42
N PRO A 250 -12.78 4.53 -1.57
CA PRO A 250 -11.41 4.11 -1.85
C PRO A 250 -10.47 4.56 -0.72
N PHE A 251 -9.54 3.67 -0.33
CA PHE A 251 -8.50 3.94 0.66
C PHE A 251 -8.96 4.13 2.12
N ALA A 252 -10.19 3.78 2.48
CA ALA A 252 -10.63 3.88 3.88
C ALA A 252 -9.79 2.98 4.82
N HIS A 253 -9.46 1.74 4.39
CA HIS A 253 -8.72 0.76 5.19
C HIS A 253 -7.89 -0.19 4.32
N PHE A 254 -6.80 -0.72 4.88
CA PHE A 254 -5.85 -1.59 4.21
C PHE A 254 -6.07 -3.10 4.44
N PRO A 255 -5.97 -3.94 3.39
CA PRO A 255 -6.85 -3.94 2.23
C PRO A 255 -8.25 -4.42 2.64
N VAL A 256 -9.27 -3.57 2.47
CA VAL A 256 -10.65 -3.99 2.74
C VAL A 256 -11.42 -4.07 1.44
N PHE A 257 -11.84 -5.30 1.10
CA PHE A 257 -12.89 -5.52 0.12
C PHE A 257 -14.24 -5.37 0.79
N GLY A 258 -15.09 -4.53 0.22
CA GLY A 258 -16.41 -4.22 0.75
C GLY A 258 -16.38 -3.18 1.88
N THR A 259 -17.53 -2.59 2.18
CA THR A 259 -17.69 -1.67 3.30
C THR A 259 -17.97 -2.45 4.57
N PHE A 260 -16.95 -2.58 5.42
CA PHE A 260 -17.16 -2.97 6.79
C PHE A 260 -16.63 -1.88 7.71
N ASP A 261 -17.53 -1.29 8.48
CA ASP A 261 -17.18 -0.31 9.50
C ASP A 261 -17.78 -0.79 10.83
N ALA A 262 -16.88 -1.18 11.72
CA ALA A 262 -17.25 -1.72 13.03
C ALA A 262 -17.95 -0.69 13.93
N GLU A 263 -17.87 0.61 13.63
CA GLU A 263 -18.57 1.63 14.41
C GLU A 263 -20.10 1.46 14.35
N TYR A 264 -20.62 0.97 13.22
CA TYR A 264 -22.03 0.66 13.03
C TYR A 264 -22.46 -0.69 13.61
N LEU A 265 -21.54 -1.50 14.12
CA LEU A 265 -21.88 -2.75 14.81
C LEU A 265 -22.63 -2.50 16.11
N ASP A 266 -23.49 -3.46 16.45
CA ASP A 266 -24.11 -3.55 17.77
C ASP A 266 -23.05 -3.42 18.87
N LEU A 267 -23.30 -2.47 19.78
CA LEU A 267 -22.39 -2.15 20.88
C LEU A 267 -22.21 -3.34 21.82
N THR A 268 -23.24 -4.18 21.98
CA THR A 268 -23.20 -5.33 22.88
C THR A 268 -22.16 -6.35 22.39
N LEU A 269 -22.16 -6.69 21.11
CA LEU A 269 -21.18 -7.61 20.52
C LEU A 269 -19.75 -7.07 20.69
N ARG A 270 -19.51 -5.79 20.40
CA ARG A 270 -18.18 -5.18 20.55
C ARG A 270 -17.71 -5.16 21.99
N GLN A 271 -18.59 -4.82 22.94
CA GLN A 271 -18.26 -4.82 24.37
C GLN A 271 -17.96 -6.24 24.88
N GLN A 272 -18.70 -7.23 24.38
CA GLN A 272 -18.46 -8.63 24.70
C GLN A 272 -17.08 -9.10 24.23
N ILE A 273 -16.70 -8.79 22.98
CA ILE A 273 -15.35 -9.09 22.45
C ILE A 273 -14.27 -8.34 23.25
N ALA A 274 -14.50 -7.06 23.59
CA ALA A 274 -13.58 -6.28 24.42
C ALA A 274 -13.36 -6.91 25.80
N ASN A 275 -14.43 -7.42 26.43
CA ASN A 275 -14.35 -8.10 27.72
C ASN A 275 -13.58 -9.43 27.62
N ASP A 276 -13.82 -10.23 26.59
CA ASP A 276 -13.15 -11.52 26.39
C ASP A 276 -11.65 -11.35 26.12
N THR A 277 -11.30 -10.34 25.32
CA THR A 277 -9.92 -10.08 24.89
C THR A 277 -9.14 -9.18 25.85
N LYS A 278 -9.83 -8.50 26.77
CA LYS A 278 -9.28 -7.44 27.65
C LYS A 278 -8.67 -6.27 26.88
N LEU A 279 -9.15 -6.01 25.67
CA LEU A 279 -8.78 -4.85 24.85
C LEU A 279 -9.77 -3.70 25.10
N SER A 280 -9.38 -2.47 24.74
CA SER A 280 -10.32 -1.35 24.76
C SER A 280 -11.38 -1.53 23.67
N LEU A 281 -12.57 -0.98 23.89
CA LEU A 281 -13.66 -0.98 22.90
C LEU A 281 -13.23 -0.33 21.59
N GLU A 282 -12.49 0.76 21.66
CA GLU A 282 -11.94 1.48 20.50
C GLU A 282 -11.00 0.58 19.69
N LEU A 283 -10.07 -0.12 20.36
CA LEU A 283 -9.12 -1.00 19.69
C LEU A 283 -9.81 -2.23 19.08
N VAL A 284 -10.83 -2.79 19.74
CA VAL A 284 -11.65 -3.87 19.16
C VAL A 284 -12.38 -3.38 17.94
N THR A 285 -12.97 -2.18 18.00
CA THR A 285 -13.71 -1.59 16.88
C THR A 285 -12.76 -1.39 15.69
N SER A 286 -11.64 -0.70 15.87
CA SER A 286 -10.68 -0.47 14.78
C SER A 286 -10.07 -1.75 14.22
N THR A 287 -9.79 -2.75 15.08
CA THR A 287 -9.23 -4.03 14.61
C THR A 287 -10.26 -4.85 13.83
N LEU A 288 -11.53 -4.86 14.27
CA LEU A 288 -12.63 -5.53 13.55
C LEU A 288 -12.80 -4.95 12.15
N THR A 289 -12.81 -3.62 12.03
CA THR A 289 -12.90 -2.89 10.75
C THR A 289 -11.87 -3.38 9.73
N ARG A 290 -10.64 -3.67 10.19
CA ARG A 290 -9.51 -4.03 9.32
C ARG A 290 -9.37 -5.52 9.05
N MET A 291 -9.92 -6.37 9.91
CA MET A 291 -9.77 -7.83 9.78
C MET A 291 -10.95 -8.52 9.09
N ILE A 292 -12.04 -7.81 8.80
CA ILE A 292 -13.24 -8.36 8.16
C ILE A 292 -13.38 -7.78 6.75
N GLY A 293 -13.40 -8.64 5.75
CA GLY A 293 -13.67 -8.29 4.35
C GLY A 293 -14.83 -9.08 3.77
N VAL A 294 -15.33 -8.62 2.63
CA VAL A 294 -16.35 -9.30 1.83
C VAL A 294 -15.83 -9.48 0.41
N LEU A 295 -15.93 -10.69 -0.13
CA LEU A 295 -15.43 -11.04 -1.47
C LEU A 295 -16.55 -11.61 -2.35
N PRO A 296 -16.52 -11.38 -3.67
CA PRO A 296 -17.35 -12.12 -4.61
C PRO A 296 -16.96 -13.61 -4.58
N LEU A 297 -17.92 -14.50 -4.30
CA LEU A 297 -17.64 -15.94 -4.24
C LEU A 297 -17.07 -16.49 -5.55
N ALA A 298 -17.57 -16.00 -6.69
CA ALA A 298 -17.10 -16.43 -8.02
C ALA A 298 -15.66 -15.99 -8.33
N GLU A 299 -15.17 -14.95 -7.67
CA GLU A 299 -13.82 -14.41 -7.87
C GLU A 299 -12.89 -14.66 -6.68
N LEU A 300 -13.30 -15.48 -5.70
CA LEU A 300 -12.56 -15.66 -4.45
C LEU A 300 -11.07 -15.96 -4.67
N ASP A 301 -10.77 -16.96 -5.49
CA ASP A 301 -9.39 -17.41 -5.74
C ASP A 301 -8.52 -16.31 -6.39
N LYS A 302 -9.11 -15.31 -7.07
CA LYS A 302 -8.37 -14.18 -7.62
C LYS A 302 -7.77 -13.27 -6.53
N TYR A 303 -8.44 -13.16 -5.38
CA TYR A 303 -8.09 -12.19 -4.33
C TYR A 303 -7.30 -12.81 -3.18
N LEU A 304 -7.39 -14.12 -2.96
CA LEU A 304 -6.80 -14.74 -1.77
C LEU A 304 -5.28 -14.61 -1.72
N ILE A 305 -4.54 -14.91 -2.79
CA ILE A 305 -3.08 -14.87 -2.69
C ILE A 305 -2.56 -13.43 -2.61
N HIS A 306 -2.97 -12.58 -3.55
CA HIS A 306 -2.51 -11.20 -3.62
C HIS A 306 -2.95 -10.41 -2.40
N ASP A 307 -4.23 -10.47 -2.03
CA ASP A 307 -4.75 -9.56 -1.01
C ASP A 307 -4.76 -10.13 0.40
N THR A 308 -5.04 -11.43 0.57
CA THR A 308 -4.95 -12.03 1.91
C THR A 308 -3.49 -12.20 2.29
N TRP A 309 -2.70 -12.88 1.46
CA TRP A 309 -1.31 -13.19 1.84
C TRP A 309 -0.30 -12.13 1.41
N GLY A 310 -0.56 -11.39 0.33
CA GLY A 310 0.35 -10.34 -0.15
C GLY A 310 0.25 -9.02 0.63
N HIS A 311 -0.88 -8.72 1.27
CA HIS A 311 -1.07 -7.45 1.99
C HIS A 311 -1.19 -7.58 3.51
N GLN A 312 -1.81 -8.61 4.09
CA GLN A 312 -2.09 -8.63 5.54
C GLN A 312 -0.86 -8.42 6.45
N TRP A 313 0.31 -8.88 6.02
CA TRP A 313 1.55 -8.70 6.78
C TRP A 313 2.00 -7.23 6.80
N GLN A 314 1.64 -6.43 5.80
CA GLN A 314 2.05 -5.02 5.69
C GLN A 314 1.37 -4.16 6.76
N GLU A 315 0.16 -4.53 7.23
CA GLU A 315 -0.47 -3.91 8.41
C GLU A 315 -0.12 -4.63 9.72
N SER A 316 0.00 -5.96 9.67
CA SER A 316 0.11 -6.74 10.91
C SER A 316 1.54 -6.77 11.46
N LEU A 317 2.54 -6.63 10.59
CA LEU A 317 3.96 -6.71 10.91
C LEU A 317 4.71 -5.40 10.68
N LEU A 318 4.13 -4.50 9.88
CA LEU A 318 4.63 -3.19 9.50
C LEU A 318 3.51 -2.14 9.73
N ASP A 319 3.83 -0.87 9.55
CA ASP A 319 3.00 0.31 9.84
C ASP A 319 2.38 0.92 8.56
N PHE A 320 2.16 0.13 7.49
CA PHE A 320 1.64 0.63 6.19
C PHE A 320 0.24 1.28 6.31
N GLU A 321 -0.60 0.79 7.23
CA GLU A 321 -1.97 1.28 7.46
C GLU A 321 -2.03 2.76 7.86
N GLU A 322 -0.99 3.30 8.49
CA GLU A 322 -0.95 4.72 8.84
C GLU A 322 -1.01 5.60 7.58
N SER A 323 -0.28 5.22 6.52
CA SER A 323 -0.33 5.92 5.24
C SER A 323 -1.73 5.88 4.61
N TYR A 324 -2.45 4.75 4.71
CA TYR A 324 -3.82 4.66 4.19
C TYR A 324 -4.79 5.53 4.97
N THR A 325 -4.66 5.56 6.30
CA THR A 325 -5.44 6.47 7.14
C THR A 325 -5.17 7.94 6.74
N GLU A 326 -3.92 8.30 6.47
CA GLU A 326 -3.54 9.65 6.03
C GLU A 326 -4.12 10.02 4.66
N LEU A 327 -4.27 9.07 3.72
CA LEU A 327 -4.88 9.32 2.40
C LEU A 327 -6.30 9.86 2.49
N THR A 328 -7.06 9.44 3.51
CA THR A 328 -8.44 9.93 3.75
C THR A 328 -8.47 11.42 4.09
N LEU A 329 -7.35 11.97 4.57
CA LEU A 329 -7.22 13.37 4.96
C LEU A 329 -6.94 14.29 3.78
N PHE A 330 -6.58 13.75 2.60
CA PHE A 330 -6.09 14.56 1.48
C PHE A 330 -7.17 15.48 0.90
N LYS A 331 -8.44 15.14 1.07
CA LYS A 331 -9.60 15.94 0.64
C LYS A 331 -9.92 17.11 1.57
N ARG A 332 -9.27 17.20 2.74
CA ARG A 332 -9.51 18.31 3.68
C ARG A 332 -9.02 19.62 3.06
N PRO A 333 -9.84 20.69 3.03
CA PRO A 333 -9.44 21.99 2.49
C PRO A 333 -8.19 22.55 3.19
N LEU A 334 -7.35 23.27 2.45
CA LEU A 334 -6.18 23.96 3.01
C LEU A 334 -6.60 24.95 4.11
N SER A 335 -5.91 24.88 5.25
CA SER A 335 -6.09 25.80 6.36
C SER A 335 -4.76 26.47 6.75
N LEU A 336 -4.83 27.64 7.40
CA LEU A 336 -3.65 28.32 7.94
C LEU A 336 -2.90 27.50 9.01
N THR A 337 -3.52 26.46 9.57
CA THR A 337 -2.87 25.55 10.52
C THR A 337 -2.01 24.49 9.84
N GLU A 338 -2.08 24.35 8.51
CA GLU A 338 -1.35 23.33 7.78
C GLU A 338 0.16 23.57 7.85
N THR A 339 0.89 22.47 8.06
CA THR A 339 2.34 22.42 8.04
C THR A 339 2.79 21.19 7.28
N ALA A 340 3.80 21.35 6.43
CA ALA A 340 4.45 20.24 5.73
C ALA A 340 5.84 20.00 6.32
N SER A 341 6.24 18.74 6.43
CA SER A 341 7.54 18.32 6.97
C SER A 341 8.29 17.44 5.98
N VAL A 342 9.40 17.95 5.46
CA VAL A 342 10.25 17.22 4.52
C VAL A 342 11.66 17.10 5.05
N LEU A 343 12.10 15.85 5.26
CA LEU A 343 13.44 15.49 5.75
C LEU A 343 13.80 16.22 7.05
N GLY A 344 12.82 16.34 7.95
CA GLY A 344 12.96 17.03 9.25
C GLY A 344 12.91 18.55 9.18
N LYS A 345 12.65 19.15 8.02
CA LYS A 345 12.44 20.59 7.85
C LYS A 345 10.95 20.88 7.67
N GLN A 346 10.42 21.73 8.53
CA GLN A 346 9.01 22.12 8.49
C GLN A 346 8.82 23.46 7.76
N THR A 347 7.70 23.59 7.07
CA THR A 347 7.20 24.84 6.50
C THR A 347 5.71 24.99 6.82
N SER A 348 5.24 26.22 7.02
CA SER A 348 3.85 26.50 7.40
C SER A 348 3.15 27.32 6.33
N PHE A 349 1.89 26.96 6.03
CA PHE A 349 1.06 27.73 5.10
C PHE A 349 0.76 29.14 5.62
N ALA A 350 0.66 29.30 6.94
CA ALA A 350 0.45 30.59 7.58
C ALA A 350 1.58 31.62 7.33
N GLU A 351 2.81 31.18 7.04
CA GLU A 351 3.95 32.06 6.75
C GLU A 351 3.91 32.65 5.33
N THR A 352 2.98 32.19 4.49
CA THR A 352 2.80 32.67 3.12
C THR A 352 2.10 34.03 3.07
N PHE A 353 1.32 34.37 4.10
CA PHE A 353 0.60 35.64 4.21
C PHE A 353 1.22 36.48 5.32
N VAL A 354 1.84 37.60 4.95
CA VAL A 354 2.58 38.48 5.86
C VAL A 354 1.84 39.79 6.01
N GLU A 355 1.67 40.26 7.24
CA GLU A 355 1.18 41.61 7.51
C GLU A 355 2.33 42.61 7.35
N THR A 356 2.10 43.65 6.55
CA THR A 356 3.05 44.74 6.36
C THR A 356 2.96 45.74 7.52
N GLU A 357 3.94 46.64 7.63
CA GLU A 357 3.92 47.73 8.62
C GLU A 357 2.70 48.65 8.48
N THR A 358 2.07 48.68 7.30
CA THR A 358 0.85 49.46 7.04
C THR A 358 -0.44 48.71 7.39
N GLY A 359 -0.34 47.49 7.94
CA GLY A 359 -1.48 46.62 8.24
C GLY A 359 -2.17 46.05 6.99
N ALA A 360 -1.46 46.02 5.87
CA ALA A 360 -1.88 45.39 4.62
C ALA A 360 -1.35 43.95 4.56
N ILE A 361 -1.96 43.10 3.73
CA ILE A 361 -1.53 41.70 3.60
C ILE A 361 -0.74 41.54 2.32
N GLN A 362 0.44 40.93 2.41
CA GLN A 362 1.29 40.61 1.28
C GLN A 362 1.52 39.10 1.17
N LEU A 363 1.56 38.61 -0.06
CA LEU A 363 1.98 37.25 -0.37
C LEU A 363 3.51 37.14 -0.34
N ASN A 364 4.03 36.23 0.47
CA ASN A 364 5.39 35.73 0.35
C ASN A 364 5.43 34.56 -0.63
N SER A 365 5.63 34.87 -1.92
CA SER A 365 5.61 33.89 -3.01
C SER A 365 6.65 32.77 -2.83
N THR A 366 7.82 33.08 -2.27
CA THR A 366 8.85 32.07 -2.01
C THR A 366 8.40 31.07 -0.94
N LYS A 367 7.80 31.55 0.14
CA LYS A 367 7.23 30.69 1.19
C LYS A 367 6.07 29.86 0.68
N LEU A 368 5.21 30.44 -0.17
CA LEU A 368 4.11 29.68 -0.79
C LEU A 368 4.64 28.54 -1.65
N GLN A 369 5.62 28.80 -2.52
CA GLN A 369 6.22 27.76 -3.34
C GLN A 369 6.88 26.67 -2.49
N GLN A 370 7.61 27.06 -1.43
CA GLN A 370 8.22 26.11 -0.50
C GLN A 370 7.18 25.24 0.21
N PHE A 371 6.06 25.81 0.63
CA PHE A 371 4.95 25.07 1.23
C PHE A 371 4.33 24.10 0.24
N ILE A 372 3.95 24.55 -0.96
CA ILE A 372 3.37 23.70 -2.01
C ILE A 372 4.31 22.52 -2.31
N ASP A 373 5.61 22.79 -2.45
CA ASP A 373 6.59 21.76 -2.78
C ASP A 373 6.79 20.74 -1.66
N ALA A 374 6.74 21.19 -0.41
CA ALA A 374 6.88 20.32 0.74
C ALA A 374 5.61 19.47 0.94
N GLU A 375 4.43 20.08 0.88
CA GLU A 375 3.14 19.43 1.05
C GLU A 375 2.92 18.36 -0.02
N LEU A 376 3.14 18.70 -1.30
CA LEU A 376 2.97 17.74 -2.39
C LEU A 376 3.98 16.60 -2.35
N TYR A 377 5.20 16.87 -1.87
CA TYR A 377 6.18 15.81 -1.68
C TYR A 377 5.76 14.86 -0.56
N GLU A 378 5.39 15.38 0.62
CA GLU A 378 4.92 14.57 1.74
C GLU A 378 3.71 13.71 1.34
N ARG A 379 2.72 14.33 0.69
CA ARG A 379 1.55 13.63 0.14
C ARG A 379 1.89 12.60 -0.92
N ALA A 380 2.88 12.87 -1.77
CA ALA A 380 3.33 11.91 -2.77
C ALA A 380 4.01 10.69 -2.13
N ILE A 381 4.82 10.88 -1.08
CA ILE A 381 5.44 9.76 -0.36
C ILE A 381 4.37 8.87 0.27
N ILE A 382 3.34 9.46 0.88
CA ILE A 382 2.20 8.73 1.44
C ILE A 382 1.45 7.96 0.35
N THR A 383 1.21 8.56 -0.83
CA THR A 383 0.55 7.85 -1.96
C THR A 383 1.44 6.83 -2.65
N PHE A 384 2.76 6.93 -2.53
CA PHE A 384 3.69 5.90 -3.01
C PHE A 384 3.70 4.66 -2.12
N THR A 385 3.31 4.76 -0.84
CA THR A 385 3.20 3.60 0.06
C THR A 385 2.25 2.54 -0.53
N PRO A 386 1.01 2.86 -0.96
CA PRO A 386 0.16 1.92 -1.69
C PRO A 386 0.78 1.29 -2.93
N ILE A 387 1.47 2.08 -3.76
CA ILE A 387 2.10 1.55 -4.97
C ILE A 387 3.17 0.51 -4.60
N LEU A 388 3.98 0.81 -3.58
CA LEU A 388 4.96 -0.14 -3.07
C LEU A 388 4.28 -1.38 -2.46
N ALA A 389 3.18 -1.20 -1.73
CA ALA A 389 2.39 -2.28 -1.14
C ALA A 389 1.92 -3.28 -2.22
N GLU A 390 1.38 -2.78 -3.34
CA GLU A 390 0.97 -3.58 -4.50
C GLU A 390 2.16 -4.31 -5.13
N MET A 391 3.29 -3.62 -5.35
CA MET A 391 4.50 -4.27 -5.87
C MET A 391 5.01 -5.40 -4.97
N LEU A 392 4.84 -5.28 -3.65
CA LEU A 392 5.25 -6.33 -2.70
C LEU A 392 4.24 -7.48 -2.64
N ALA A 393 2.95 -7.20 -2.80
CA ALA A 393 1.92 -8.22 -2.94
C ALA A 393 2.10 -9.02 -4.24
N ASP A 394 2.52 -8.37 -5.32
CA ASP A 394 2.88 -9.03 -6.59
C ASP A 394 3.97 -10.08 -6.42
N VAL A 395 4.98 -9.83 -5.57
CA VAL A 395 6.05 -10.79 -5.29
C VAL A 395 5.49 -12.02 -4.59
N VAL A 396 4.51 -11.84 -3.70
CA VAL A 396 3.83 -12.94 -2.99
C VAL A 396 2.93 -13.73 -3.94
N GLU A 397 2.22 -13.08 -4.85
CA GLU A 397 1.48 -13.73 -5.94
C GLU A 397 2.42 -14.54 -6.83
N TYR A 398 3.54 -13.95 -7.24
CA TYR A 398 4.54 -14.60 -8.10
C TYR A 398 5.20 -15.80 -7.42
N LYS A 399 5.53 -15.69 -6.11
CA LYS A 399 5.97 -16.82 -5.29
C LYS A 399 5.01 -18.00 -5.42
N PHE A 400 3.71 -17.76 -5.31
CA PHE A 400 2.72 -18.81 -5.41
C PHE A 400 2.71 -19.45 -6.80
N LEU A 401 2.78 -18.65 -7.86
CA LEU A 401 2.83 -19.13 -9.25
C LEU A 401 4.08 -19.98 -9.53
N GLU A 402 5.22 -19.64 -8.94
CA GLU A 402 6.47 -20.41 -9.05
C GLU A 402 6.35 -21.78 -8.35
N LEU A 403 5.71 -21.81 -7.19
CA LEU A 403 5.51 -23.04 -6.41
C LEU A 403 4.40 -23.95 -6.98
N HIS A 404 3.40 -23.37 -7.66
CA HIS A 404 2.21 -24.07 -8.16
C HIS A 404 1.87 -23.67 -9.61
N PRO A 405 2.76 -23.93 -10.60
CA PRO A 405 2.57 -23.48 -11.99
C PRO A 405 1.28 -24.04 -12.64
N GLU A 406 0.82 -25.22 -12.23
CA GLU A 406 -0.41 -25.84 -12.71
C GLU A 406 -1.69 -25.09 -12.26
N GLN A 407 -1.58 -24.29 -11.20
CA GLN A 407 -2.68 -23.50 -10.64
C GLN A 407 -2.71 -22.07 -11.18
N ALA A 408 -1.80 -21.71 -12.11
CA ALA A 408 -1.73 -20.35 -12.65
C ALA A 408 -3.05 -19.86 -13.28
N HIS A 409 -3.90 -20.78 -13.77
CA HIS A 409 -5.21 -20.44 -14.33
C HIS A 409 -6.23 -19.93 -13.28
N LEU A 410 -6.00 -20.19 -11.99
CA LEU A 410 -6.86 -19.79 -10.87
C LEU A 410 -6.56 -18.38 -10.34
N LEU A 411 -5.41 -17.82 -10.73
CA LEU A 411 -4.99 -16.46 -10.37
C LEU A 411 -5.05 -15.55 -11.60
N PRO A 412 -6.24 -15.16 -12.08
CA PRO A 412 -6.34 -14.19 -13.15
C PRO A 412 -5.75 -12.86 -12.68
N SER A 413 -4.88 -12.27 -13.50
CA SER A 413 -4.27 -10.96 -13.21
C SER A 413 -4.72 -9.94 -14.26
N SER A 414 -4.99 -8.71 -13.82
CA SER A 414 -5.23 -7.58 -14.71
C SER A 414 -3.95 -7.14 -15.43
N SER A 415 -2.78 -7.45 -14.85
CA SER A 415 -1.48 -7.10 -15.42
C SER A 415 -1.13 -7.93 -16.66
N LEU A 416 -0.39 -7.28 -17.56
CA LEU A 416 0.28 -7.88 -18.70
C LEU A 416 1.61 -8.55 -18.31
N LEU A 417 2.12 -8.33 -17.11
CA LEU A 417 3.41 -8.82 -16.59
C LEU A 417 3.24 -9.94 -15.56
N LYS A 418 2.19 -10.77 -15.69
CA LYS A 418 1.88 -11.87 -14.75
C LYS A 418 3.05 -12.84 -14.48
N THR A 419 4.00 -12.97 -15.41
CA THR A 419 5.16 -13.87 -15.27
C THR A 419 6.37 -13.21 -14.60
N PHE A 420 6.20 -12.05 -13.97
CA PHE A 420 7.25 -11.31 -13.29
C PHE A 420 6.85 -11.05 -11.82
N PRO A 421 7.82 -10.91 -10.91
CA PRO A 421 7.58 -10.63 -9.49
C PRO A 421 6.99 -9.24 -9.21
N SER A 422 6.97 -8.33 -10.18
CA SER A 422 6.35 -7.02 -10.03
C SER A 422 5.67 -6.56 -11.33
N LYS A 423 4.54 -5.87 -11.22
CA LYS A 423 3.66 -5.50 -12.34
C LYS A 423 3.76 -4.01 -12.72
N LEU A 424 4.88 -3.61 -13.35
CA LEU A 424 5.15 -2.21 -13.75
C LEU A 424 4.01 -1.53 -14.53
N ASP A 425 3.25 -2.29 -15.32
CA ASP A 425 2.13 -1.77 -16.08
C ASP A 425 0.97 -1.28 -15.20
N LEU A 426 0.74 -1.92 -14.05
CA LEU A 426 -0.20 -1.45 -13.02
C LEU A 426 0.43 -0.30 -12.22
N THR A 427 1.70 -0.44 -11.81
CA THR A 427 2.45 0.59 -11.08
C THR A 427 2.37 1.97 -11.76
N LEU A 428 2.54 2.05 -13.08
CA LEU A 428 2.47 3.32 -13.81
C LEU A 428 1.04 3.89 -13.86
N ALA A 429 0.02 3.03 -13.92
CA ALA A 429 -1.37 3.46 -13.87
C ALA A 429 -1.72 4.02 -12.49
N ASP A 430 -1.31 3.32 -11.42
CA ASP A 430 -1.52 3.75 -10.04
C ASP A 430 -0.77 5.05 -9.73
N LEU A 431 0.43 5.23 -10.28
CA LEU A 431 1.22 6.44 -10.10
C LEU A 431 0.47 7.70 -10.57
N ARG A 432 -0.24 7.64 -11.71
CA ARG A 432 -1.04 8.80 -12.17
C ARG A 432 -2.19 9.12 -11.22
N ASN A 433 -2.85 8.10 -10.69
CA ASN A 433 -3.92 8.28 -9.70
C ASN A 433 -3.35 8.87 -8.41
N CYS A 434 -2.18 8.42 -7.97
CA CYS A 434 -1.49 8.92 -6.79
C CYS A 434 -1.16 10.41 -6.88
N PHE A 435 -0.62 10.89 -8.01
CA PHE A 435 -0.37 12.32 -8.21
C PHE A 435 -1.66 13.15 -8.29
N SER A 436 -2.72 12.58 -8.88
CA SER A 436 -4.03 13.23 -8.92
C SER A 436 -4.59 13.40 -7.49
N HIS A 437 -4.52 12.35 -6.67
CA HIS A 437 -4.96 12.35 -5.27
C HIS A 437 -4.12 13.27 -4.39
N ALA A 438 -2.78 13.20 -4.51
CA ALA A 438 -1.86 14.04 -3.75
C ALA A 438 -2.08 15.55 -4.01
N SER A 439 -2.48 15.91 -5.23
CA SER A 439 -2.72 17.31 -5.62
C SER A 439 -4.17 17.77 -5.49
N GLU A 440 -5.11 16.89 -5.14
CA GLU A 440 -6.56 17.14 -5.12
C GLU A 440 -6.90 18.40 -4.31
N VAL A 441 -6.35 18.55 -3.10
CA VAL A 441 -6.61 19.72 -2.23
C VAL A 441 -6.27 21.06 -2.90
N PHE A 442 -5.20 21.09 -3.69
CA PHE A 442 -4.77 22.30 -4.37
C PHE A 442 -5.61 22.56 -5.61
N GLN A 443 -5.99 21.50 -6.33
CA GLN A 443 -6.93 21.61 -7.46
C GLN A 443 -8.29 22.12 -7.00
N ASP A 444 -8.79 21.62 -5.87
CA ASP A 444 -10.02 22.08 -5.23
C ASP A 444 -9.87 23.55 -4.83
N TRP A 445 -8.78 23.93 -4.17
CA TRP A 445 -8.54 25.32 -3.83
C TRP A 445 -8.49 26.26 -5.05
N ILE A 446 -7.91 25.82 -6.17
CA ILE A 446 -7.86 26.59 -7.42
C ILE A 446 -9.25 26.76 -8.05
N THR A 447 -10.10 25.75 -7.95
CA THR A 447 -11.37 25.68 -8.72
C THR A 447 -12.63 26.01 -7.91
N SER A 448 -12.56 25.95 -6.57
CA SER A 448 -13.72 26.03 -5.68
C SER A 448 -13.78 27.35 -4.92
N GLU A 449 -14.70 28.23 -5.32
CA GLU A 449 -14.97 29.50 -4.59
C GLU A 449 -15.26 29.29 -3.09
N PRO A 450 -16.04 28.27 -2.65
CA PRO A 450 -16.23 28.01 -1.22
C PRO A 450 -14.93 27.79 -0.44
N THR A 451 -13.98 27.03 -0.98
CA THR A 451 -12.70 26.76 -0.30
C THR A 451 -11.82 28.00 -0.23
N GLN A 452 -11.79 28.81 -1.29
CA GLN A 452 -11.10 30.10 -1.29
C GLN A 452 -11.72 31.07 -0.28
N HIS A 453 -13.04 31.10 -0.19
CA HIS A 453 -13.77 31.92 0.77
C HIS A 453 -13.51 31.47 2.22
N GLN A 454 -13.40 30.17 2.48
CA GLN A 454 -13.01 29.65 3.79
C GLN A 454 -11.63 30.17 4.20
N LEU A 455 -10.61 30.04 3.33
CA LEU A 455 -9.27 30.55 3.61
C LEU A 455 -9.26 32.07 3.80
N HIS A 456 -10.04 32.79 2.98
CA HIS A 456 -10.22 34.25 3.14
C HIS A 456 -10.73 34.60 4.54
N LYS A 457 -11.72 33.86 5.05
CA LYS A 457 -12.26 34.03 6.40
C LYS A 457 -11.20 33.73 7.46
N GLU A 458 -10.44 32.65 7.33
CA GLU A 458 -9.37 32.29 8.26
C GLU A 458 -8.28 33.37 8.35
N ILE A 459 -7.88 33.95 7.20
CA ILE A 459 -6.91 35.05 7.17
C ILE A 459 -7.51 36.31 7.82
N CYS A 460 -8.76 36.65 7.52
CA CYS A 460 -9.45 37.76 8.18
C CYS A 460 -9.50 37.59 9.70
N GLU A 461 -9.83 36.40 10.20
CA GLU A 461 -9.84 36.09 11.63
C GLU A 461 -8.45 36.25 12.26
N LYS A 462 -7.41 35.71 11.62
CA LYS A 462 -6.01 35.84 12.06
C LYS A 462 -5.55 37.30 12.11
N MET A 463 -5.98 38.12 11.16
CA MET A 463 -5.59 39.53 11.03
C MET A 463 -6.53 40.49 11.78
N GLY A 464 -7.55 39.97 12.47
CA GLY A 464 -8.52 40.77 13.21
C GLY A 464 -9.46 41.62 12.34
N PHE A 465 -9.68 41.24 11.09
CA PHE A 465 -10.62 41.91 10.19
C PHE A 465 -12.06 41.47 10.49
N ARG A 466 -13.00 42.42 10.49
CA ARG A 466 -14.42 42.10 10.67
C ARG A 466 -15.01 41.45 9.43
N THR A 467 -15.82 40.41 9.62
CA THR A 467 -16.55 39.73 8.55
C THR A 467 -18.04 39.66 8.93
N PRO A 468 -18.95 40.36 8.22
CA PRO A 468 -18.74 41.19 7.03
C PRO A 468 -18.04 42.54 7.34
N PRO A 469 -17.43 43.20 6.33
CA PRO A 469 -16.80 44.51 6.50
C PRO A 469 -17.85 45.58 6.90
N THR A 470 -17.49 46.43 7.86
CA THR A 470 -18.40 47.43 8.47
C THR A 470 -18.21 48.84 7.93
N ASP A 471 -17.07 49.13 7.28
CA ASP A 471 -16.78 50.41 6.66
C ASP A 471 -16.00 50.27 5.33
N ALA A 472 -15.76 51.41 4.66
CA ALA A 472 -15.05 51.45 3.38
C ALA A 472 -13.57 51.04 3.49
N THR A 473 -12.94 51.23 4.66
CA THR A 473 -11.54 50.87 4.90
C THR A 473 -11.42 49.36 5.05
N GLU A 474 -12.30 48.71 5.81
CA GLU A 474 -12.38 47.25 5.92
C GLU A 474 -12.74 46.64 4.56
N ALA A 475 -13.70 47.21 3.82
CA ALA A 475 -14.03 46.73 2.48
C ALA A 475 -12.82 46.79 1.52
N ALA A 476 -11.97 47.82 1.61
CA ALA A 476 -10.73 47.90 0.84
C ALA A 476 -9.73 46.80 1.23
N LYS A 477 -9.58 46.50 2.53
CA LYS A 477 -8.72 45.40 3.02
C LYS A 477 -9.18 44.03 2.55
N HIS A 478 -10.49 43.75 2.59
CA HIS A 478 -11.08 42.51 2.05
C HIS A 478 -10.82 42.37 0.54
N LYS A 479 -10.94 43.47 -0.21
CA LYS A 479 -10.65 43.49 -1.65
C LYS A 479 -9.16 43.24 -1.93
N GLU A 480 -8.27 43.85 -1.16
CA GLU A 480 -6.82 43.62 -1.27
C GLU A 480 -6.47 42.15 -0.97
N LEU A 481 -7.00 41.59 0.12
CA LEU A 481 -6.80 40.18 0.45
C LEU A 481 -7.30 39.25 -0.66
N SER A 482 -8.45 39.56 -1.27
CA SER A 482 -8.95 38.80 -2.43
C SER A 482 -7.96 38.83 -3.61
N GLN A 483 -7.28 39.97 -3.86
CA GLN A 483 -6.25 40.07 -4.90
C GLN A 483 -4.99 39.26 -4.55
N VAL A 484 -4.60 39.28 -3.28
CA VAL A 484 -3.48 38.47 -2.74
C VAL A 484 -3.76 36.98 -2.92
N LEU A 485 -4.97 36.53 -2.56
CA LEU A 485 -5.41 35.15 -2.74
C LEU A 485 -5.45 34.75 -4.22
N ASN A 486 -5.96 35.61 -5.11
CA ASN A 486 -5.93 35.34 -6.55
C ASN A 486 -4.50 35.17 -7.06
N THR A 487 -3.56 35.99 -6.58
CA THR A 487 -2.13 35.85 -6.92
C THR A 487 -1.55 34.52 -6.41
N ALA A 488 -1.93 34.12 -5.20
CA ALA A 488 -1.53 32.85 -4.60
C ALA A 488 -2.07 31.64 -5.40
N VAL A 489 -3.34 31.70 -5.81
CA VAL A 489 -4.00 30.70 -6.66
C VAL A 489 -3.31 30.58 -8.01
N GLU A 490 -2.99 31.69 -8.68
CA GLU A 490 -2.28 31.64 -9.96
C GLU A 490 -0.85 31.09 -9.83
N LEU A 491 -0.16 31.38 -8.73
CA LEU A 491 1.15 30.78 -8.43
C LEU A 491 1.02 29.26 -8.23
N CYS A 492 0.01 28.83 -7.47
CA CYS A 492 -0.26 27.41 -7.23
C CYS A 492 -0.57 26.69 -8.54
N LYS A 493 -1.48 27.23 -9.35
CA LYS A 493 -1.83 26.70 -10.68
C LYS A 493 -0.61 26.58 -11.60
N THR A 494 0.22 27.62 -11.65
CA THR A 494 1.47 27.60 -12.43
C THR A 494 2.41 26.50 -11.94
N ARG A 495 2.57 26.36 -10.61
CA ARG A 495 3.46 25.35 -10.02
C ARG A 495 2.97 23.93 -10.27
N LEU A 496 1.67 23.67 -10.10
CA LEU A 496 1.06 22.37 -10.38
C LEU A 496 1.20 21.99 -11.85
N GLY A 497 0.80 22.89 -12.75
CA GLY A 497 0.87 22.64 -14.19
C GLY A 497 2.29 22.43 -14.71
N ALA A 498 3.29 23.12 -14.14
CA ALA A 498 4.67 23.01 -14.60
C ALA A 498 5.42 21.79 -14.04
N PHE A 499 5.11 21.32 -12.82
CA PHE A 499 5.97 20.34 -12.13
C PHE A 499 5.24 19.13 -11.55
N TYR A 500 3.96 19.26 -11.19
CA TYR A 500 3.18 18.19 -10.54
C TYR A 500 2.10 17.58 -11.42
N GLN A 501 2.00 18.01 -12.69
CA GLN A 501 1.11 17.38 -13.65
C GLN A 501 1.44 15.89 -13.77
N PRO A 502 0.44 14.98 -13.76
CA PRO A 502 0.65 13.55 -13.88
C PRO A 502 0.90 13.18 -15.34
N GLU A 503 1.86 13.85 -15.99
CA GLU A 503 2.22 13.69 -17.40
C GLU A 503 3.73 13.62 -17.57
N TRP A 504 4.15 13.00 -18.68
CA TRP A 504 5.55 12.89 -19.07
C TRP A 504 6.10 14.27 -19.47
N ASP A 505 7.06 14.79 -18.71
CA ASP A 505 7.72 16.05 -19.01
C ASP A 505 9.17 16.07 -18.51
N TRP A 506 10.07 16.44 -19.40
CA TRP A 506 11.49 16.63 -19.10
C TRP A 506 12.16 17.56 -20.10
N ARG A 507 13.25 18.17 -19.65
CA ARG A 507 14.12 18.99 -20.50
C ARG A 507 15.59 18.67 -20.24
N LYS A 508 16.39 18.75 -21.31
CA LYS A 508 17.84 18.65 -21.21
C LYS A 508 18.44 20.01 -20.84
N THR A 509 19.31 20.04 -19.83
CA THR A 509 20.05 21.22 -19.42
C THR A 509 21.29 21.43 -20.28
N GLU A 510 21.90 22.62 -20.20
CA GLU A 510 23.15 22.94 -20.88
C GLU A 510 24.29 21.98 -20.47
N ASP A 511 24.28 21.53 -19.22
CA ASP A 511 25.24 20.56 -18.67
C ASP A 511 24.96 19.11 -19.11
N GLY A 512 23.98 18.90 -19.99
CA GLY A 512 23.64 17.59 -20.53
C GLY A 512 22.86 16.68 -19.58
N CYS A 513 22.38 17.21 -18.45
CA CYS A 513 21.52 16.50 -17.50
C CYS A 513 20.05 16.67 -17.86
N LEU A 514 19.17 15.86 -17.28
CA LEU A 514 17.73 15.93 -17.45
C LEU A 514 17.10 16.55 -16.21
N GLN A 515 16.26 17.56 -16.43
CA GLN A 515 15.33 18.05 -15.44
C GLN A 515 13.97 17.45 -15.71
N LEU A 516 13.54 16.56 -14.82
CA LEU A 516 12.26 15.88 -14.88
C LEU A 516 11.22 16.63 -14.04
N ASN A 517 9.95 16.55 -14.42
CA ASN A 517 8.87 16.86 -13.49
C ASN A 517 8.73 15.74 -12.42
N ALA A 518 7.89 15.97 -11.40
CA ALA A 518 7.74 15.03 -10.28
C ALA A 518 7.22 13.65 -10.73
N PHE A 519 6.26 13.62 -11.66
CA PHE A 519 5.71 12.37 -12.20
C PHE A 519 6.77 11.54 -12.94
N SER A 520 7.51 12.14 -13.86
CA SER A 520 8.53 11.42 -14.65
C SER A 520 9.66 10.92 -13.75
N LEU A 521 10.02 11.69 -12.72
CA LEU A 521 11.00 11.27 -11.71
C LEU A 521 10.51 10.06 -10.91
N ALA A 522 9.28 10.08 -10.43
CA ALA A 522 8.70 8.96 -9.69
C ALA A 522 8.55 7.71 -10.58
N ALA A 523 8.10 7.87 -11.82
CA ALA A 523 7.98 6.76 -12.78
C ALA A 523 9.34 6.11 -13.07
N LEU A 524 10.39 6.92 -13.23
CA LEU A 524 11.75 6.43 -13.39
C LEU A 524 12.24 5.69 -12.13
N ASN A 525 11.92 6.20 -10.94
CA ASN A 525 12.26 5.54 -9.67
C ASN A 525 11.58 4.16 -9.56
N PHE A 526 10.29 4.06 -9.86
CA PHE A 526 9.58 2.78 -9.83
C PHE A 526 10.06 1.81 -10.92
N LEU A 527 10.47 2.28 -12.11
CA LEU A 527 11.15 1.44 -13.10
C LEU A 527 12.47 0.88 -12.54
N ARG A 528 13.25 1.68 -11.81
CA ARG A 528 14.49 1.22 -11.18
C ARG A 528 14.23 0.17 -10.12
N ILE A 529 13.25 0.39 -9.23
CA ILE A 529 12.84 -0.58 -8.21
C ILE A 529 12.38 -1.88 -8.86
N HIS A 530 11.49 -1.80 -9.86
CA HIS A 530 11.01 -2.95 -10.64
C HIS A 530 12.16 -3.74 -11.27
N THR A 531 13.12 -3.05 -11.88
CA THR A 531 14.30 -3.67 -12.49
C THR A 531 15.17 -4.36 -11.46
N ALA A 532 15.51 -3.65 -10.37
CA ALA A 532 16.34 -4.17 -9.29
C ALA A 532 15.69 -5.36 -8.57
N LEU A 533 14.36 -5.35 -8.41
CA LEU A 533 13.60 -6.42 -7.80
C LEU A 533 13.62 -7.69 -8.65
N ILE A 534 13.35 -7.58 -9.96
CA ILE A 534 13.43 -8.72 -10.89
C ILE A 534 14.83 -9.34 -10.89
N GLU A 535 15.88 -8.50 -10.93
CA GLU A 535 17.27 -8.96 -10.93
C GLU A 535 17.64 -9.64 -9.63
N THR A 536 17.36 -8.99 -8.51
CA THR A 536 17.64 -9.52 -7.18
C THR A 536 16.91 -10.84 -6.99
N TYR A 537 15.63 -10.93 -7.37
CA TYR A 537 14.87 -12.16 -7.29
C TYR A 537 15.50 -13.28 -8.12
N ARG A 538 15.86 -13.02 -9.39
CA ARG A 538 16.54 -14.01 -10.24
C ARG A 538 17.86 -14.48 -9.63
N ASP A 539 18.70 -13.54 -9.21
CA ASP A 539 20.02 -13.83 -8.66
C ASP A 539 19.92 -14.60 -7.32
N LEU A 540 18.88 -14.35 -6.52
CA LEU A 540 18.58 -15.10 -5.31
C LEU A 540 18.09 -16.52 -5.60
N SER A 541 17.28 -16.71 -6.64
CA SER A 541 16.80 -18.03 -7.07
C SER A 541 17.92 -18.95 -7.57
N GLU A 542 19.08 -18.40 -7.94
CA GLU A 542 20.28 -19.17 -8.31
C GLU A 542 21.11 -19.62 -7.08
N ILE A 543 20.82 -19.09 -5.89
CA ILE A 543 21.54 -19.44 -4.66
C ILE A 543 20.85 -20.62 -3.98
N GLU A 544 21.54 -21.77 -3.92
CA GLU A 544 21.11 -22.88 -3.09
C GLU A 544 21.20 -22.49 -1.61
N ALA A 545 20.04 -22.32 -0.98
CA ALA A 545 19.91 -22.04 0.44
C ALA A 545 18.96 -23.05 1.10
N PRO A 546 19.18 -23.43 2.36
CA PRO A 546 18.29 -24.34 3.08
C PRO A 546 16.90 -23.74 3.38
N TYR A 547 16.69 -22.46 3.12
CA TYR A 547 15.49 -21.69 3.46
C TYR A 547 15.09 -20.77 2.30
N GLY A 548 13.80 -20.48 2.16
CA GLY A 548 13.29 -19.56 1.14
C GLY A 548 13.61 -18.09 1.45
N PHE A 549 13.78 -17.27 0.41
CA PHE A 549 14.13 -15.86 0.53
C PHE A 549 12.96 -14.91 0.25
N LYS A 550 11.87 -15.40 -0.35
CA LYS A 550 10.82 -14.60 -0.98
C LYS A 550 10.03 -13.80 0.05
N ASP A 551 9.68 -14.40 1.18
CA ASP A 551 9.01 -13.67 2.28
C ASP A 551 9.97 -12.69 2.98
N ILE A 552 11.25 -13.07 3.12
CA ILE A 552 12.28 -12.21 3.71
C ILE A 552 12.55 -10.99 2.81
N LEU A 553 12.52 -11.18 1.49
CA LEU A 553 12.69 -10.11 0.50
C LEU A 553 11.63 -9.04 0.66
N VAL A 554 10.34 -9.41 0.69
CA VAL A 554 9.26 -8.43 0.83
C VAL A 554 9.27 -7.75 2.20
N LEU A 555 9.56 -8.50 3.27
CA LEU A 555 9.69 -7.94 4.62
C LEU A 555 10.88 -6.98 4.74
N ALA A 556 12.01 -7.28 4.07
CA ALA A 556 13.20 -6.43 4.11
C ALA A 556 12.99 -5.12 3.35
N ILE A 557 12.33 -5.18 2.19
CA ILE A 557 11.95 -3.97 1.43
C ILE A 557 11.04 -3.08 2.29
N GLY A 558 9.98 -3.65 2.87
CA GLY A 558 9.05 -2.91 3.73
C GLY A 558 9.75 -2.33 4.96
N THR A 559 10.52 -3.14 5.69
CA THR A 559 11.26 -2.70 6.88
C THR A 559 12.27 -1.59 6.57
N PHE A 560 12.97 -1.68 5.42
CA PHE A 560 13.88 -0.63 5.00
C PHE A 560 13.13 0.66 4.67
N PHE A 561 12.06 0.57 3.88
CA PHE A 561 11.23 1.73 3.50
C PHE A 561 10.72 2.50 4.73
N GLU A 562 10.10 1.82 5.68
CA GLU A 562 9.42 2.44 6.84
C GLU A 562 10.34 3.20 7.79
N ARG A 563 11.62 2.87 7.83
CA ARG A 563 12.56 3.56 8.72
C ARG A 563 12.63 5.05 8.40
N LYS A 564 12.58 5.41 7.11
CA LYS A 564 12.60 6.79 6.61
C LYS A 564 11.91 6.86 5.24
N PRO A 565 10.57 6.80 5.15
CA PRO A 565 9.84 6.68 3.88
C PRO A 565 10.25 7.72 2.83
N GLN A 566 10.37 8.98 3.27
CA GLN A 566 10.79 10.11 2.43
C GLN A 566 12.18 9.91 1.81
N GLN A 567 13.11 9.25 2.49
CA GLN A 567 14.46 9.00 1.96
C GLN A 567 14.55 7.68 1.20
N ASN A 568 13.96 6.63 1.76
CA ASN A 568 14.26 5.26 1.39
C ASN A 568 13.53 4.80 0.13
N ILE A 569 12.37 5.39 -0.21
CA ILE A 569 11.69 5.10 -1.49
C ILE A 569 12.59 5.37 -2.71
N TRP A 570 13.50 6.35 -2.61
CA TRP A 570 14.41 6.76 -3.69
C TRP A 570 15.71 5.94 -3.76
N GLN A 571 15.87 4.98 -2.84
CA GLN A 571 17.07 4.15 -2.69
C GLN A 571 16.73 2.65 -2.63
N LEU A 572 15.46 2.28 -2.87
CA LEU A 572 15.02 0.89 -2.79
C LEU A 572 15.71 0.01 -3.83
N ASP A 573 16.00 0.54 -5.01
CA ASP A 573 16.76 -0.17 -6.02
C ASP A 573 18.19 -0.47 -5.56
N SER A 574 18.92 0.52 -5.00
CA SER A 574 20.24 0.30 -4.40
C SER A 574 20.19 -0.63 -3.18
N PHE A 575 19.14 -0.56 -2.36
CA PHE A 575 18.95 -1.49 -1.25
C PHE A 575 18.84 -2.93 -1.76
N LEU A 576 18.07 -3.17 -2.81
CA LEU A 576 17.91 -4.50 -3.42
C LEU A 576 19.23 -5.03 -3.98
N THR A 577 19.91 -4.25 -4.83
CA THR A 577 21.12 -4.71 -5.55
C THR A 577 22.34 -4.79 -4.64
N ASP A 578 22.58 -3.75 -3.84
CA ASP A 578 23.85 -3.56 -3.14
C ASP A 578 23.77 -4.02 -1.69
N ALA A 579 22.57 -4.05 -1.11
CA ALA A 579 22.39 -4.36 0.30
C ALA A 579 21.80 -5.74 0.57
N PHE A 580 20.66 -6.08 -0.04
CA PHE A 580 19.93 -7.31 0.26
C PHE A 580 20.72 -8.56 -0.18
N LEU A 581 21.13 -8.62 -1.45
CA LEU A 581 21.79 -9.81 -2.02
C LEU A 581 23.08 -10.21 -1.26
N PRO A 582 24.02 -9.29 -0.93
CA PRO A 582 25.19 -9.64 -0.13
C PRO A 582 24.85 -10.14 1.28
N ARG A 583 23.80 -9.59 1.91
CA ARG A 583 23.34 -10.00 3.25
C ARG A 583 22.70 -11.37 3.23
N TRP A 584 21.91 -11.66 2.19
CA TRP A 584 21.40 -13.00 1.94
C TRP A 584 22.53 -14.01 1.75
N LYS A 585 23.54 -13.70 0.92
CA LYS A 585 24.72 -14.57 0.74
C LYS A 585 25.48 -14.80 2.05
N ARG A 586 25.62 -13.78 2.90
CA ARG A 586 26.24 -13.89 4.25
C ARG A 586 25.44 -14.82 5.16
N LEU A 587 24.11 -14.73 5.12
CA LEU A 587 23.22 -15.59 5.91
C LEU A 587 23.17 -17.03 5.37
N ALA A 588 23.15 -17.22 4.05
CA ALA A 588 23.06 -18.53 3.40
C ALA A 588 24.37 -19.32 3.41
N ALA A 589 25.50 -18.68 3.70
CA ALA A 589 26.80 -19.34 3.76
C ALA A 589 26.81 -20.46 4.83
N PRO A 590 27.40 -21.63 4.52
CA PRO A 590 27.49 -22.73 5.47
C PRO A 590 28.31 -22.30 6.69
N THR A 591 27.79 -22.58 7.90
CA THR A 591 28.54 -22.36 9.13
C THR A 591 29.65 -23.40 9.23
N VAL A 592 30.89 -22.93 9.47
CA VAL A 592 32.14 -23.72 9.50
C VAL A 592 32.09 -24.89 10.49
N GLU A 593 31.19 -24.85 11.48
CA GLU A 593 31.00 -25.94 12.45
C GLU A 593 30.21 -27.15 11.89
N SER A 594 29.49 -27.00 10.77
CA SER A 594 28.71 -28.10 10.17
C SER A 594 29.56 -29.12 9.39
N GLU A 595 30.79 -28.78 9.00
CA GLU A 595 31.71 -29.68 8.31
C GLU A 595 32.45 -30.65 9.25
N VAL A 596 32.50 -30.35 10.55
CA VAL A 596 33.21 -31.19 11.53
C VAL A 596 32.34 -32.38 11.97
N CYS A 597 31.02 -32.21 12.09
CA CYS A 597 30.09 -33.29 12.45
C CYS A 597 29.62 -34.17 11.28
N SER A 598 29.91 -33.81 10.02
CA SER A 598 29.55 -34.60 8.84
C SER A 598 30.71 -35.44 8.29
N ARG A 599 31.87 -35.42 8.97
CA ARG A 599 33.05 -36.26 8.68
C ARG A 599 33.39 -37.27 9.78
N GLU A 600 32.51 -37.44 10.77
CA GLU A 600 32.50 -38.57 11.72
C GLU A 600 31.27 -39.45 11.45
#